data_AF-A0A240BZW0-F1
#
_entry.id   AF-A0A240BZW0-F1
#
_cell.length_a   1.000
_cell.length_b   1.000
_cell.length_c   1.000
_cell.angle_alpha   90.00
_cell.angle_beta   90.00
_cell.angle_gamma   90.00
#
_symmetry.space_group_name_H-M   'P 1'
#
loop_
_entity.id
_entity.type
_entity.pdbx_description
1 polymer ?
#
loop_
_entity_poly.entity_id
_entity_poly.type
_entity_poly.pdbx_seq_one_letter_code
_entity_poly.pdbx_strand_id
1 'polypeptide(L)'
;MEYMYKIFYKKPHFFEEEYNKRLTAPNAELINLTIKPYKTKDKYQLYYIPTSKILNLVIDIEKNNSKLLEYTSNLPEVATDSLHKDMIVNELFSTNQIEGVKSSKQEIVNSMKEIMESGLSNINRRMVIFKEKTCTLILRTGLYCINSLIMINIMTAVSY
;
A
#
# COMPACT_ATOMS: atom_id res chain seq x y z
N MET A 1 22.17 -9.28 10.33
CA MET A 1 22.27 -9.69 8.91
C MET A 1 22.56 -8.45 8.08
N GLU A 2 23.61 -8.45 7.25
CA GLU A 2 23.90 -7.31 6.36
C GLU A 2 22.92 -7.30 5.18
N TYR A 3 22.54 -6.09 4.72
CA TYR A 3 21.61 -5.92 3.60
C TYR A 3 22.19 -6.48 2.29
N MET A 4 21.32 -7.09 1.48
CA MET A 4 21.74 -7.76 0.25
C MET A 4 22.39 -6.81 -0.76
N TYR A 5 21.88 -5.58 -0.87
CA TYR A 5 22.48 -4.56 -1.75
C TYR A 5 23.89 -4.16 -1.30
N LYS A 6 24.19 -4.18 0.01
CA LYS A 6 25.55 -3.89 0.50
C LYS A 6 26.52 -5.00 0.11
N ILE A 7 26.08 -6.26 0.19
CA ILE A 7 26.88 -7.42 -0.23
C ILE A 7 27.15 -7.36 -1.74
N PHE A 8 26.12 -7.02 -2.53
CA PHE A 8 26.23 -6.86 -3.98
C PHE A 8 27.36 -5.88 -4.38
N TYR A 9 27.43 -4.70 -3.75
CA TYR A 9 28.46 -3.70 -4.08
C TYR A 9 29.82 -3.97 -3.42
N LYS A 10 29.87 -4.52 -2.21
CA LYS A 10 31.14 -4.73 -1.48
C LYS A 10 31.85 -6.03 -1.85
N LYS A 11 31.09 -7.09 -2.15
CA LYS A 11 31.59 -8.47 -2.31
C LYS A 11 30.81 -9.19 -3.42
N PRO A 12 30.94 -8.75 -4.69
CA PRO A 12 30.15 -9.30 -5.79
C PRO A 12 30.36 -10.81 -6.00
N HIS A 13 31.59 -11.32 -5.81
CA HIS A 13 31.88 -12.76 -5.92
C HIS A 13 31.15 -13.64 -4.90
N PHE A 14 30.78 -13.07 -3.75
CA PHE A 14 30.08 -13.78 -2.66
C PHE A 14 28.56 -13.61 -2.73
N PHE A 15 28.07 -12.72 -3.60
CA PHE A 15 26.66 -12.35 -3.65
C PHE A 15 25.76 -13.55 -3.99
N GLU A 16 26.10 -14.31 -5.02
CA GLU A 16 25.28 -15.45 -5.47
C GLU A 16 25.24 -16.57 -4.42
N GLU A 17 26.35 -16.83 -3.73
CA GLU A 17 26.39 -17.82 -2.65
C GLU A 17 25.46 -17.42 -1.50
N GLU A 18 25.59 -16.19 -1.01
CA GLU A 18 24.77 -15.68 0.09
C GLU A 18 23.29 -15.53 -0.32
N TYR A 19 23.03 -15.22 -1.59
CA TYR A 19 21.67 -15.15 -2.15
C TYR A 19 21.01 -16.51 -2.06
N ASN A 20 21.63 -17.54 -2.63
CA ASN A 20 21.11 -18.90 -2.65
C ASN A 20 20.96 -19.46 -1.23
N LYS A 21 21.92 -19.20 -0.35
CA LYS A 21 21.84 -19.57 1.07
C LYS A 21 20.62 -18.97 1.78
N ARG A 22 20.33 -17.68 1.54
CA ARG A 22 19.17 -17.02 2.15
C ARG A 22 17.86 -17.47 1.52
N LEU A 23 17.84 -17.70 0.22
CA LEU A 23 16.66 -18.18 -0.53
C LEU A 23 16.25 -19.59 -0.10
N THR A 24 17.23 -20.45 0.19
CA THR A 24 17.02 -21.86 0.60
C THR A 24 16.97 -22.05 2.12
N ALA A 25 17.00 -20.97 2.89
CA ALA A 25 16.89 -21.07 4.34
C ALA A 25 15.55 -21.72 4.72
N PRO A 26 15.49 -22.58 5.75
CA PRO A 26 14.26 -23.31 6.08
C PRO A 26 13.05 -22.43 6.41
N ASN A 27 13.31 -21.20 6.86
CA ASN A 27 12.29 -20.21 7.18
C ASN A 27 12.16 -19.12 6.11
N ALA A 28 12.84 -19.24 4.97
CA ALA A 28 12.67 -18.26 3.90
C ALA A 28 11.32 -18.46 3.22
N GLU A 29 10.59 -17.36 3.09
CA GLU A 29 9.31 -17.31 2.40
C GLU A 29 9.51 -16.68 1.03
N LEU A 30 9.17 -17.42 -0.01
CA LEU A 30 9.25 -16.98 -1.39
C LEU A 30 8.02 -16.13 -1.73
N ILE A 31 8.26 -14.93 -2.21
CA ILE A 31 7.21 -14.04 -2.71
C ILE A 31 7.05 -14.36 -4.18
N ASN A 32 5.82 -14.45 -4.72
CA ASN A 32 5.58 -14.66 -6.14
C ASN A 32 5.86 -13.40 -6.99
N LEU A 33 7.06 -12.84 -6.84
CA LEU A 33 7.55 -11.65 -7.50
C LEU A 33 9.03 -11.82 -7.80
N THR A 34 9.45 -11.31 -8.95
CA THR A 34 10.84 -11.38 -9.41
C THR A 34 11.31 -9.97 -9.77
N ILE A 35 12.52 -9.62 -9.34
CA ILE A 35 13.16 -8.34 -9.69
C ILE A 35 14.26 -8.54 -10.72
N LYS A 36 14.43 -7.54 -11.57
CA LYS A 36 15.47 -7.49 -12.58
C LYS A 36 16.28 -6.21 -12.38
N PRO A 37 17.57 -6.29 -12.04
CA PRO A 37 18.42 -5.11 -11.95
C PRO A 37 18.50 -4.36 -13.29
N TYR A 38 18.72 -3.05 -13.22
CA TYR A 38 18.81 -2.21 -14.41
C TYR A 38 19.99 -2.64 -15.30
N LYS A 39 19.73 -2.82 -16.60
CA LYS A 39 20.71 -3.24 -17.62
C LYS A 39 21.35 -4.63 -17.41
N THR A 40 20.82 -5.49 -16.54
CA THR A 40 21.25 -6.90 -16.46
C THR A 40 20.25 -7.83 -17.15
N LYS A 41 20.65 -9.07 -17.43
CA LYS A 41 19.72 -10.13 -17.89
C LYS A 41 19.19 -10.96 -16.72
N ASP A 42 19.85 -10.87 -15.58
CA ASP A 42 19.59 -11.68 -14.40
C ASP A 42 18.27 -11.31 -13.73
N LYS A 43 17.60 -12.32 -13.20
CA LYS A 43 16.32 -12.22 -12.52
C LYS A 43 16.48 -12.86 -11.14
N TYR A 44 16.04 -12.14 -10.11
CA TYR A 44 16.12 -12.61 -8.73
C TYR A 44 14.73 -12.75 -8.15
N GLN A 45 14.46 -13.92 -7.58
CA GLN A 45 13.22 -14.18 -6.85
C GLN A 45 13.22 -13.36 -5.57
N LEU A 46 12.11 -12.68 -5.29
CA LEU A 46 11.95 -12.00 -4.02
C LEU A 46 11.62 -13.01 -2.92
N TYR A 47 12.25 -12.80 -1.77
CA TYR A 47 12.04 -13.60 -0.58
C TYR A 47 12.11 -12.70 0.65
N TYR A 48 11.59 -13.18 1.76
CA TYR A 48 11.86 -12.60 3.06
C TYR A 48 12.11 -13.71 4.08
N ILE A 49 12.83 -13.36 5.15
CA ILE A 49 13.07 -14.28 6.27
C ILE A 49 12.33 -13.69 7.46
N PRO A 50 11.26 -14.33 7.96
CA PRO A 50 10.55 -13.88 9.13
C PRO A 50 11.49 -13.94 10.33
N THR A 51 11.61 -12.80 10.99
CA THR A 51 12.33 -12.68 12.26
C THR A 51 11.33 -12.56 13.38
N SER A 52 11.71 -12.91 14.62
CA SER A 52 10.86 -12.71 15.78
C SER A 52 10.38 -11.25 15.90
N LYS A 53 11.19 -10.29 15.47
CA LYS A 53 10.79 -8.87 15.41
C LYS A 53 9.65 -8.63 14.43
N ILE A 54 9.72 -9.19 13.22
CA ILE A 54 8.63 -9.07 12.22
C ILE A 54 7.36 -9.73 12.76
N LEU A 55 7.46 -10.93 13.34
CA LEU A 55 6.31 -11.64 13.88
C LEU A 55 5.65 -10.87 15.04
N ASN A 56 6.45 -10.28 15.95
CA ASN A 56 5.91 -9.45 17.02
C ASN A 56 5.20 -8.20 16.49
N LEU A 57 5.74 -7.55 15.45
CA LEU A 57 5.07 -6.42 14.81
C LEU A 57 3.74 -6.83 14.18
N VAL A 58 3.67 -7.98 13.52
CA VAL A 58 2.41 -8.52 12.97
C VAL A 58 1.40 -8.74 14.10
N ILE A 59 1.80 -9.36 15.21
CA ILE A 59 0.94 -9.57 16.37
C ILE A 59 0.42 -8.24 16.94
N ASP A 60 1.27 -7.23 17.04
CA ASP A 60 0.87 -5.92 17.54
C ASP A 60 -0.08 -5.19 16.58
N ILE A 61 0.13 -5.33 15.27
CA ILE A 61 -0.80 -4.85 14.24
C ILE A 61 -2.17 -5.51 14.41
N GLU A 62 -2.23 -6.83 14.54
CA GLU A 62 -3.50 -7.57 14.70
C GLU A 62 -4.24 -7.16 15.98
N LYS A 63 -3.53 -6.97 17.10
CA LYS A 63 -4.12 -6.47 18.35
C LYS A 63 -4.70 -5.08 18.19
N ASN A 64 -3.99 -4.18 17.52
CA ASN A 64 -4.46 -2.82 17.29
C ASN A 64 -5.63 -2.80 16.32
N ASN A 65 -5.59 -3.63 15.27
CA ASN A 65 -6.70 -3.80 14.33
C ASN A 65 -7.97 -4.28 15.05
N SER A 66 -7.84 -5.26 15.94
CA SER A 66 -8.96 -5.76 16.75
C SER A 66 -9.61 -4.66 17.59
N LYS A 67 -8.79 -3.81 18.24
CA LYS A 67 -9.29 -2.65 19.00
C LYS A 67 -9.95 -1.61 18.09
N LEU A 68 -9.39 -1.35 16.92
CA LEU A 68 -9.97 -0.42 15.96
C LEU A 68 -11.36 -0.89 15.52
N LEU A 69 -11.52 -2.19 15.24
CA LEU A 69 -12.83 -2.78 14.90
C LEU A 69 -13.85 -2.63 16.03
N GLU A 70 -13.43 -2.81 17.28
CA GLU A 70 -14.30 -2.59 18.45
C GLU A 70 -14.74 -1.12 18.57
N TYR A 71 -13.85 -0.17 18.29
CA TYR A 71 -14.23 1.25 18.31
C TYR A 71 -15.15 1.60 17.15
N THR A 72 -14.85 1.13 15.93
CA THR A 72 -15.64 1.48 14.74
C THR A 72 -17.01 0.79 14.72
N SER A 73 -17.16 -0.39 15.33
CA SER A 73 -18.49 -1.04 15.43
C SER A 73 -19.50 -0.23 16.23
N ASN A 74 -19.04 0.67 17.09
CA ASN A 74 -19.88 1.52 17.93
C ASN A 74 -20.09 2.93 17.34
N LEU A 75 -19.49 3.25 16.18
CA LEU A 75 -19.64 4.55 15.55
C LEU A 75 -20.95 4.64 14.75
N PRO A 76 -21.72 5.73 14.88
CA PRO A 76 -22.83 6.03 13.99
C PRO A 76 -22.37 6.18 12.54
N GLU A 77 -23.22 5.80 11.59
CA GLU A 77 -22.91 5.82 10.14
C GLU A 77 -22.37 7.17 9.66
N VAL A 78 -22.99 8.28 10.08
CA VAL A 78 -22.54 9.64 9.73
C VAL A 78 -21.11 9.93 10.22
N ALA A 79 -20.75 9.45 11.42
CA ALA A 79 -19.41 9.62 11.97
C ALA A 79 -18.39 8.75 11.23
N THR A 80 -18.77 7.52 10.89
CA THR A 80 -17.95 6.60 10.08
C THR A 80 -17.64 7.19 8.70
N ASP A 81 -18.63 7.77 8.03
CA ASP A 81 -18.43 8.42 6.73
C ASP A 81 -17.52 9.64 6.80
N SER A 82 -17.68 10.48 7.84
CA SER A 82 -16.79 11.62 8.07
C SER A 82 -15.36 11.15 8.31
N LEU A 83 -15.19 10.13 9.15
CA LEU A 83 -13.89 9.55 9.46
C LEU A 83 -13.20 8.99 8.21
N HIS A 84 -13.93 8.26 7.36
CA HIS A 84 -13.39 7.72 6.11
C HIS A 84 -12.94 8.83 5.15
N LYS A 85 -13.73 9.89 5.00
CA LYS A 85 -13.36 11.04 4.16
C LYS A 85 -12.07 11.70 4.67
N ASP A 86 -11.97 11.92 5.98
CA ASP A 86 -10.79 12.52 6.58
C ASP A 86 -9.54 11.63 6.42
N MET A 87 -9.68 10.30 6.58
CA MET A 87 -8.59 9.35 6.34
C MET A 87 -8.09 9.44 4.89
N ILE A 88 -9.00 9.37 3.91
CA ILE A 88 -8.65 9.44 2.48
C ILE A 88 -7.93 10.76 2.15
N VAL A 89 -8.47 11.89 2.62
CA VAL A 89 -7.87 13.22 2.39
C VAL A 89 -6.46 13.29 2.98
N ASN A 90 -6.27 12.79 4.21
CA ASN A 90 -4.97 12.82 4.88
C ASN A 90 -3.95 11.90 4.19
N GLU A 91 -4.36 10.70 3.75
CA GLU A 91 -3.49 9.76 3.02
C GLU A 91 -3.08 10.30 1.65
N LEU A 92 -4.02 10.92 0.92
CA LEU A 92 -3.72 11.55 -0.36
C LEU A 92 -2.77 12.74 -0.18
N PHE A 93 -3.02 13.57 0.83
CA PHE A 93 -2.18 14.72 1.13
C PHE A 93 -0.75 14.28 1.51
N SER A 94 -0.61 13.29 2.40
CA SER A 94 0.69 12.78 2.83
C SER A 94 1.46 12.14 1.67
N THR A 95 0.78 11.36 0.82
CA THR A 95 1.37 10.73 -0.37
C THR A 95 1.85 11.79 -1.37
N ASN A 96 1.04 12.84 -1.62
CA ASN A 96 1.42 13.94 -2.49
C ASN A 96 2.66 14.69 -1.97
N GLN A 97 2.78 14.88 -0.65
CA GLN A 97 3.97 15.48 -0.06
C GLN A 97 5.23 14.64 -0.28
N ILE A 98 5.13 13.32 -0.12
CA ILE A 98 6.25 12.39 -0.35
C ILE A 98 6.69 12.39 -1.81
N GLU A 99 5.73 12.47 -2.74
CA GLU A 99 5.98 12.49 -4.18
C GLU A 99 6.36 13.88 -4.73
N GLY A 100 6.37 14.91 -3.88
CA GLY A 100 6.69 16.29 -4.29
C GLY A 100 5.58 16.98 -5.09
N VAL A 101 4.36 16.44 -5.08
CA VAL A 101 3.19 17.03 -5.72
C VAL A 101 2.62 18.11 -4.80
N LYS A 102 2.57 19.36 -5.30
CA LYS A 102 1.92 20.46 -4.57
C LYS A 102 0.41 20.28 -4.65
N SER A 103 -0.22 20.03 -3.52
CA SER A 103 -1.68 20.00 -3.38
C SER A 103 -2.07 20.49 -1.99
N SER A 104 -3.17 21.23 -1.89
CA SER A 104 -3.75 21.59 -0.60
C SER A 104 -4.79 20.55 -0.16
N LYS A 105 -5.01 20.43 1.16
CA LYS A 105 -6.11 19.59 1.68
C LYS A 105 -7.47 20.01 1.13
N GLN A 106 -7.69 21.32 0.97
CA GLN A 106 -8.94 21.86 0.43
C GLN A 106 -9.18 21.44 -1.02
N GLU A 107 -8.13 21.47 -1.86
CA GLU A 107 -8.22 20.99 -3.24
C GLU A 107 -8.62 19.52 -3.29
N ILE A 108 -8.02 18.68 -2.44
CA ILE A 108 -8.32 17.24 -2.36
C ILE A 108 -9.77 17.01 -1.92
N VAL A 109 -10.23 17.72 -0.88
CA VAL A 109 -11.62 17.62 -0.39
C VAL A 109 -12.61 18.04 -1.46
N ASN A 110 -12.36 19.15 -2.17
CA ASN A 110 -13.24 19.65 -3.21
C ASN A 110 -13.32 18.67 -4.39
N SER A 111 -12.17 18.17 -4.84
CA SER A 111 -12.11 17.13 -5.88
C SER A 111 -12.84 15.85 -5.46
N MET A 112 -12.75 15.44 -4.18
CA MET A 112 -13.48 14.28 -3.69
C MET A 112 -15.00 14.50 -3.72
N LYS A 113 -15.48 15.68 -3.30
CA LYS A 113 -16.92 16.01 -3.36
C LYS A 113 -17.44 16.04 -4.78
N GLU A 114 -16.71 16.66 -5.70
CA GLU A 114 -17.07 16.70 -7.13
C GLU A 114 -17.24 15.29 -7.72
N ILE A 115 -16.35 14.35 -7.39
CA ILE A 115 -16.46 12.95 -7.85
C ILE A 115 -17.71 12.27 -7.28
N MET A 116 -18.00 12.49 -5.99
CA MET A 116 -19.17 11.90 -5.33
C MET A 116 -20.50 12.44 -5.86
N GLU A 117 -20.54 13.71 -6.28
CA GLU A 117 -21.75 14.40 -6.73
C GLU A 117 -22.02 14.26 -8.24
N SER A 118 -20.98 14.30 -9.08
CA SER A 118 -21.15 14.38 -10.55
C SER A 118 -21.26 13.02 -11.25
N GLY A 119 -20.89 11.92 -10.59
CA GLY A 119 -20.65 10.65 -11.27
C GLY A 119 -19.49 10.76 -12.28
N LEU A 120 -18.88 9.64 -12.65
CA LEU A 120 -17.59 9.63 -13.39
C LEU A 120 -17.66 10.15 -14.85
N SER A 121 -18.80 10.68 -15.31
CA SER A 121 -19.06 11.00 -16.71
C SER A 121 -18.40 12.29 -17.21
N ASN A 122 -17.85 13.14 -16.33
CA ASN A 122 -17.26 14.43 -16.72
C ASN A 122 -15.91 14.74 -16.01
N ILE A 123 -15.03 13.76 -15.89
CA ILE A 123 -13.71 14.00 -15.29
C ILE A 123 -12.76 14.60 -16.34
N ASN A 124 -12.60 15.92 -16.30
CA ASN A 124 -11.52 16.63 -17.00
C ASN A 124 -10.15 16.05 -16.58
N ARG A 125 -9.27 15.80 -17.57
CA ARG A 125 -7.98 15.06 -17.49
C ARG A 125 -6.92 15.60 -16.50
N ARG A 126 -7.24 16.54 -15.59
CA ARG A 126 -6.33 16.95 -14.50
C ARG A 126 -6.29 15.94 -13.35
N MET A 127 -7.19 14.96 -13.34
CA MET A 127 -7.38 13.98 -12.25
C MET A 127 -6.65 12.64 -12.46
N VAL A 128 -5.66 12.58 -13.37
CA VAL A 128 -4.91 11.32 -13.65
C VAL A 128 -4.09 10.86 -12.43
N ILE A 129 -3.78 11.75 -11.49
CA ILE A 129 -3.03 11.44 -10.27
C ILE A 129 -3.83 10.57 -9.29
N PHE A 130 -5.16 10.53 -9.38
CA PHE A 130 -6.01 9.74 -8.48
C PHE A 130 -6.10 8.25 -8.86
N LYS A 131 -5.94 7.91 -10.15
CA LYS A 131 -6.23 6.56 -10.68
C LYS A 131 -5.19 5.51 -10.26
N GLU A 132 -3.93 5.90 -10.09
CA GLU A 132 -2.84 5.01 -9.64
C GLU A 132 -2.78 4.86 -8.10
N LYS A 133 -3.34 5.81 -7.34
CA LYS A 133 -3.14 5.93 -5.89
C LYS A 133 -4.11 5.12 -5.03
N THR A 134 -5.29 4.78 -5.53
CA THR A 134 -6.28 3.95 -4.82
C THR A 134 -5.78 2.51 -4.62
N CYS A 135 -5.00 1.98 -5.57
CA CYS A 135 -4.44 0.62 -5.49
C CYS A 135 -3.35 0.51 -4.39
N THR A 136 -2.57 1.57 -4.17
CA THR A 136 -1.55 1.65 -3.12
C THR A 136 -2.18 1.76 -1.71
N LEU A 137 -3.36 2.38 -1.61
CA LEU A 137 -4.10 2.52 -0.36
C LEU A 137 -4.56 1.15 0.19
N ILE A 138 -5.05 0.27 -0.68
CA ILE A 138 -5.53 -1.08 -0.33
C ILE A 138 -4.37 -1.96 0.18
N LEU A 139 -3.19 -1.86 -0.44
CA LEU A 139 -2.01 -2.65 -0.06
C LEU A 139 -1.33 -2.17 1.23
N ARG A 140 -1.47 -0.89 1.60
CA ARG A 140 -0.82 -0.31 2.81
C ARG A 140 -1.68 -0.33 4.06
N THR A 141 -3.00 -0.28 3.94
CA THR A 141 -3.88 -0.07 5.10
C THR A 141 -4.56 -1.34 5.60
N GLY A 142 -4.45 -2.47 4.89
CA GLY A 142 -5.11 -3.71 5.31
C GLY A 142 -6.63 -3.57 5.43
N LEU A 143 -7.25 -2.62 4.70
CA LEU A 143 -8.71 -2.45 4.63
C LEU A 143 -9.34 -3.61 3.83
N TYR A 144 -9.31 -4.82 4.40
CA TYR A 144 -10.17 -5.93 4.01
C TYR A 144 -11.55 -5.86 4.68
N CYS A 145 -11.81 -4.84 5.52
CA CYS A 145 -13.04 -4.71 6.30
C CYS A 145 -14.10 -3.75 5.73
N ILE A 146 -13.91 -3.21 4.51
CA ILE A 146 -14.98 -2.44 3.87
C ILE A 146 -15.95 -3.42 3.23
N ASN A 147 -17.23 -3.32 3.60
CA ASN A 147 -18.35 -3.96 2.92
C ASN A 147 -18.09 -4.02 1.41
N SER A 148 -18.02 -5.24 0.88
CA SER A 148 -17.60 -5.53 -0.49
C SER A 148 -18.36 -4.68 -1.52
N LEU A 149 -19.61 -4.29 -1.26
CA LEU A 149 -20.42 -3.47 -2.17
C LEU A 149 -19.90 -2.05 -2.43
N ILE A 150 -19.33 -1.35 -1.44
CA ILE A 150 -18.88 0.04 -1.62
C ILE A 150 -17.53 0.07 -2.34
N MET A 151 -16.61 -0.84 -1.98
CA MET A 151 -15.35 -0.99 -2.70
C MET A 151 -15.54 -1.54 -4.11
N ILE A 152 -16.48 -2.46 -4.33
CA ILE A 152 -16.80 -2.96 -5.68
C ILE A 152 -17.32 -1.82 -6.56
N ASN A 153 -18.23 -0.96 -6.07
CA ASN A 153 -18.72 0.17 -6.89
C ASN A 153 -17.64 1.21 -7.21
N ILE A 154 -16.66 1.41 -6.32
CA ILE A 154 -15.51 2.27 -6.58
C ILE A 154 -14.50 1.58 -7.54
N MET A 155 -14.37 0.25 -7.50
CA MET A 155 -13.45 -0.51 -8.36
C MET A 155 -14.03 -0.80 -9.76
N THR A 156 -15.33 -1.07 -9.91
CA THR A 156 -15.99 -1.27 -11.22
C THR A 156 -16.05 0.03 -12.03
N ALA A 157 -16.08 1.17 -11.34
CA ALA A 157 -15.88 2.51 -11.89
C ALA A 157 -14.48 2.78 -12.45
N VAL A 158 -13.49 1.90 -12.19
CA VAL A 158 -12.08 2.08 -12.59
C VAL A 158 -11.71 1.24 -13.82
N SER A 159 -12.56 0.30 -14.24
CA SER A 159 -12.29 -0.63 -15.36
C SER A 159 -12.95 -0.28 -16.70
N TYR A 160 -13.61 0.89 -16.82
CA TYR A 160 -14.10 1.43 -18.09
C TYR A 160 -13.61 2.86 -18.32
#